data_AF-A0A381R716-F1
#
_entry.id   AF-A0A381R716-F1
#
_cell.length_a   1.000
_cell.length_b   1.000
_cell.length_c   1.000
_cell.angle_alpha   90.00
_cell.angle_beta   90.00
_cell.angle_gamma   90.00
#
_symmetry.space_group_name_H-M   'P 1'
#
loop_
_entity.id
_entity.type
_entity.pdbx_description
1 polymer ?
#
loop_
_entity_poly.entity_id
_entity_poly.type
_entity_poly.pdbx_seq_one_letter_code
_entity_poly.pdbx_strand_id
1 'polypeptide(L)'
;MEPELSSVVPQPPNKNRIWTIWKVAIILGIVTGLEFAVALQLPETFKPFKIWLFVGMTFIKAGYIIGEFMHLAHEKKTLMWTIMLPCVFVLWLIAALLIQADAIYNAIYN
;
A
#
# COMPACT_ATOMS: atom_id res chain seq x y z
N MET A 1 47.68 5.01 -8.32
CA MET A 1 46.68 4.09 -7.76
C MET A 1 45.59 4.00 -8.80
N GLU A 2 45.75 3.08 -9.75
CA GLU A 2 44.74 2.82 -10.77
C GLU A 2 43.45 2.34 -10.08
N PRO A 3 42.27 2.77 -10.54
CA PRO A 3 41.03 2.18 -10.07
C PRO A 3 40.99 0.74 -10.56
N GLU A 4 41.02 -0.21 -9.63
CA GLU A 4 40.79 -1.63 -9.86
C GLU A 4 39.52 -1.77 -10.73
N LEU A 5 39.71 -2.04 -12.02
CA LEU A 5 38.65 -2.14 -13.01
C LEU A 5 37.78 -3.33 -12.62
N SER A 6 36.71 -3.08 -11.86
CA SER A 6 35.88 -4.11 -11.26
C SER A 6 35.41 -5.08 -12.35
N SER A 7 35.95 -6.29 -12.33
CA SER A 7 35.74 -7.38 -13.29
C SER A 7 34.34 -7.99 -13.22
N VAL A 8 33.36 -7.22 -12.76
CA VAL A 8 31.98 -7.64 -12.59
C VAL A 8 31.33 -7.66 -13.96
N VAL A 9 31.34 -8.84 -14.58
CA VAL A 9 30.54 -9.11 -15.77
C VAL A 9 29.07 -8.94 -15.39
N PRO A 10 28.31 -8.04 -16.06
CA PRO A 10 26.90 -7.83 -15.72
C PRO A 10 26.12 -9.12 -15.95
N GLN A 11 25.45 -9.61 -14.91
CA GLN A 11 24.57 -10.77 -15.02
C GLN A 11 23.46 -10.48 -16.04
N PRO A 12 23.15 -11.42 -16.94
CA PRO A 12 22.12 -11.19 -17.95
C PRO A 12 20.75 -10.96 -17.29
N PRO A 13 19.95 -10.00 -17.78
CA PRO A 13 18.67 -9.67 -17.20
C PRO A 13 17.72 -10.87 -17.24
N ASN A 14 17.14 -11.22 -16.08
CA ASN A 14 16.21 -12.33 -15.98
C ASN A 14 14.82 -11.91 -16.51
N LYS A 15 14.55 -12.26 -17.78
CA LYS A 15 13.31 -11.91 -18.49
C LYS A 15 12.03 -12.37 -17.76
N ASN A 16 12.09 -13.44 -16.98
CA ASN A 16 10.95 -13.99 -16.27
C ASN A 16 10.50 -13.08 -15.12
N ARG A 17 11.45 -12.47 -14.39
CA ARG A 17 11.17 -11.51 -13.31
C ARG A 17 10.47 -10.25 -13.85
N ILE A 18 10.92 -9.76 -14.99
CA ILE A 18 10.35 -8.57 -15.65
C ILE A 18 8.88 -8.80 -16.02
N TRP A 19 8.57 -9.99 -16.54
CA TRP A 19 7.20 -10.37 -16.88
C TRP A 19 6.27 -10.49 -15.67
N THR A 20 6.78 -10.96 -14.52
CA THR A 20 6.01 -11.00 -13.27
C THR A 20 5.60 -9.60 -12.83
N ILE A 21 6.53 -8.64 -12.86
CA ILE A 21 6.27 -7.25 -12.50
C ILE A 21 5.18 -6.66 -13.41
N TRP A 22 5.25 -6.93 -14.72
CA TRP A 22 4.27 -6.41 -15.67
C TRP A 22 2.86 -7.01 -15.49
N LYS A 23 2.77 -8.31 -15.18
CA LYS A 23 1.49 -8.95 -14.83
C LYS A 23 0.84 -8.30 -13.60
N VAL A 24 1.63 -8.06 -12.56
CA VAL A 24 1.15 -7.44 -11.32
C VAL A 24 0.73 -5.99 -11.56
N ALA A 25 1.51 -5.24 -12.32
CA ALA A 25 1.17 -3.86 -12.69
C ALA A 25 -0.17 -3.78 -13.42
N ILE A 26 -0.47 -4.71 -14.33
CA ILE A 26 -1.76 -4.77 -15.03
C ILE A 26 -2.90 -5.10 -14.07
N ILE A 27 -2.74 -6.10 -13.20
CA ILE A 27 -3.77 -6.46 -12.21
C ILE A 27 -4.10 -5.25 -11.34
N LEU A 28 -3.08 -4.55 -10.83
CA LEU A 28 -3.27 -3.37 -9.99
C LEU A 28 -3.85 -2.18 -10.77
N GLY A 29 -3.50 -2.03 -12.05
CA GLY A 29 -4.11 -1.07 -12.95
C GLY A 29 -5.61 -1.32 -13.14
N ILE A 30 -6.00 -2.58 -13.34
CA ILE A 30 -7.41 -2.99 -13.48
C ILE A 30 -8.18 -2.74 -12.18
N VAL A 31 -7.64 -3.15 -11.03
CA VAL A 31 -8.26 -2.90 -9.72
C VAL A 31 -8.47 -1.41 -9.49
N THR A 32 -7.46 -0.59 -9.83
CA THR A 32 -7.56 0.87 -9.69
C THR A 32 -8.58 1.46 -10.68
N GLY A 33 -8.66 0.96 -11.91
CA GLY A 33 -9.68 1.35 -12.88
C GLY A 33 -11.09 1.03 -12.39
N LEU A 34 -11.29 -0.14 -11.77
CA LEU A 34 -12.54 -0.52 -11.12
C LEU A 34 -12.88 0.39 -9.92
N GLU A 35 -11.88 0.77 -9.10
CA GLU A 35 -12.08 1.73 -7.99
C GLU A 35 -12.64 3.05 -8.53
N PHE A 36 -12.06 3.59 -9.60
CA PHE A 36 -12.55 4.81 -10.24
C PHE A 36 -13.93 4.64 -10.87
N ALA A 37 -14.22 3.50 -11.50
CA ALA A 37 -15.54 3.21 -12.04
C ALA A 37 -16.61 3.21 -10.95
N VAL A 38 -16.35 2.53 -9.83
CA VAL A 38 -17.21 2.54 -8.63
C VAL A 38 -17.33 3.96 -8.06
N ALA A 39 -16.25 4.72 -8.00
CA ALA A 39 -16.26 6.08 -7.48
C ALA A 39 -17.11 7.04 -8.34
N LEU A 40 -17.09 6.89 -9.66
CA LEU A 40 -17.73 7.82 -10.60
C LEU A 40 -19.15 7.41 -11.00
N GLN A 41 -19.44 6.10 -11.10
CA GLN A 41 -20.70 5.61 -11.68
C GLN A 41 -21.76 5.26 -10.64
N LEU A 42 -21.39 4.97 -9.38
CA LEU A 42 -22.38 4.60 -8.36
C LEU A 42 -23.15 5.82 -7.84
N PRO A 43 -24.50 5.82 -7.94
CA PRO A 43 -25.35 6.91 -7.48
C PRO A 43 -25.31 7.06 -5.96
N GLU A 44 -25.53 8.29 -5.48
CA GLU A 44 -25.42 8.63 -4.05
C GLU A 44 -26.40 7.89 -3.14
N THR A 45 -27.46 7.31 -3.71
CA THR A 45 -28.45 6.50 -3.00
C THR A 45 -27.81 5.34 -2.21
N PHE A 46 -26.66 4.83 -2.66
CA PHE A 46 -25.90 3.77 -1.99
C PHE A 46 -24.55 4.25 -1.44
N LYS A 47 -24.47 5.49 -0.96
CA LYS A 47 -23.27 6.09 -0.34
C LYS A 47 -22.52 5.17 0.63
N PRO A 48 -23.14 4.54 1.65
CA PRO A 48 -22.39 3.70 2.59
C PRO A 48 -21.79 2.47 1.91
N PHE A 49 -22.54 1.81 1.03
CA PHE A 49 -22.06 0.64 0.29
C PHE A 49 -20.89 0.98 -0.63
N LYS A 50 -20.95 2.12 -1.33
CA LYS A 50 -19.87 2.65 -2.16
C LYS A 50 -18.59 2.88 -1.36
N ILE A 51 -18.70 3.47 -0.17
CA ILE A 51 -17.54 3.73 0.70
C ILE A 51 -16.89 2.41 1.14
N TRP A 52 -17.69 1.46 1.63
CA TRP A 52 -17.16 0.16 2.08
C TRP A 52 -16.52 -0.62 0.94
N LEU A 53 -17.12 -0.62 -0.26
CA LEU A 53 -16.56 -1.27 -1.43
C LEU A 53 -15.23 -0.63 -1.85
N PHE A 54 -15.18 0.70 -1.89
CA PHE A 54 -13.97 1.44 -2.24
C PHE A 54 -12.83 1.14 -1.25
N VAL A 55 -13.11 1.25 0.06
CA VAL A 55 -12.12 0.96 1.12
C VAL A 55 -11.63 -0.49 1.02
N GLY A 56 -12.53 -1.47 0.83
CA GLY A 56 -12.17 -2.87 0.70
C GLY A 56 -11.25 -3.14 -0.49
N MET A 57 -11.55 -2.55 -1.66
CA MET A 57 -10.69 -2.65 -2.84
C MET A 57 -9.30 -2.03 -2.61
N THR A 58 -9.24 -0.89 -1.91
CA THR A 58 -7.97 -0.24 -1.58
C THR A 58 -7.10 -1.11 -0.68
N PHE A 59 -7.69 -1.83 0.29
CA PHE A 59 -6.97 -2.79 1.13
C PHE A 59 -6.41 -3.97 0.32
N ILE A 60 -7.20 -4.55 -0.59
CA ILE A 60 -6.75 -5.67 -1.45
C ILE A 60 -5.55 -5.23 -2.29
N LYS A 61 -5.63 -4.04 -2.90
CA LYS A 61 -4.55 -3.42 -3.67
C LYS A 61 -3.30 -3.19 -2.83
N ALA A 62 -3.43 -2.64 -1.62
CA ALA A 62 -2.31 -2.42 -0.72
C ALA A 62 -1.59 -3.73 -0.40
N GLY A 63 -2.35 -4.81 -0.14
CA GLY A 63 -1.79 -6.15 0.07
C GLY A 63 -1.00 -6.66 -1.14
N TYR A 64 -1.54 -6.52 -2.36
CA TYR A 64 -0.86 -6.92 -3.59
C TYR A 64 0.45 -6.14 -3.85
N ILE A 65 0.47 -4.84 -3.55
CA ILE A 65 1.67 -4.01 -3.69
C ILE A 65 2.76 -4.48 -2.73
N ILE A 66 2.42 -4.68 -1.46
CA ILE A 66 3.37 -5.10 -0.42
C ILE A 66 3.90 -6.51 -0.71
N GLY A 67 3.03 -7.44 -1.09
CA GLY A 67 3.45 -8.80 -1.43
C GLY A 67 4.46 -8.84 -2.56
N GLU A 68 4.14 -8.14 -3.65
CA GLU A 68 4.74 -8.45 -4.96
C GLU A 68 5.69 -7.39 -5.51
N PHE A 69 5.44 -6.09 -5.25
CA PHE A 69 6.40 -5.04 -5.61
C PHE A 69 7.51 -4.89 -4.59
N MET A 70 7.24 -5.18 -3.31
CA MET A 70 8.26 -5.07 -2.27
C MET A 70 9.04 -6.37 -2.05
N HIS A 71 8.76 -7.44 -2.80
CA HIS A 71 9.39 -8.77 -2.67
C HIS A 71 9.36 -9.35 -1.24
N LEU A 72 8.44 -8.85 -0.42
CA LEU A 72 8.41 -9.08 1.02
C LEU A 72 7.92 -10.48 1.37
N ALA A 73 7.10 -11.09 0.51
CA ALA A 73 6.45 -12.35 0.78
C ALA A 73 7.40 -13.56 0.73
N HIS A 74 8.55 -13.47 0.03
CA HIS A 74 9.38 -14.64 -0.24
C HIS A 74 10.81 -14.59 0.32
N GLU A 75 11.35 -13.43 0.70
CA GLU A 75 12.75 -13.37 1.13
C GLU A 75 13.01 -12.85 2.56
N LYS A 76 12.28 -11.87 3.13
CA LYS A 76 12.65 -11.30 4.45
C LYS A 76 11.48 -10.91 5.35
N LYS A 77 11.15 -11.79 6.31
CA LYS A 77 10.21 -11.51 7.42
C LYS A 77 10.59 -10.26 8.23
N THR A 78 11.88 -9.97 8.35
CA THR A 78 12.38 -8.75 9.04
C THR A 78 11.95 -7.48 8.32
N LEU A 79 11.98 -7.46 6.98
CA LEU A 79 11.61 -6.29 6.19
C LEU A 79 10.10 -6.02 6.28
N MET A 80 9.28 -7.06 6.45
CA MET A 80 7.84 -6.92 6.67
C MET A 80 7.55 -6.20 7.99
N TRP A 81 8.24 -6.57 9.07
CA TRP A 81 8.11 -5.90 10.37
C TRP A 81 8.54 -4.44 10.33
N THR A 82 9.56 -4.09 9.54
CA THR A 82 10.01 -2.70 9.37
C THR A 82 8.95 -1.81 8.73
N ILE A 83 8.05 -2.35 7.90
CA ILE A 83 6.97 -1.59 7.25
C ILE A 83 5.68 -1.65 8.07
N MET A 84 5.35 -2.80 8.65
CA MET A 84 4.15 -2.97 9.49
C MET A 84 4.19 -2.10 10.75
N LEU A 85 5.34 -2.02 11.43
CA LEU A 85 5.48 -1.27 12.68
C LEU A 85 5.14 0.22 12.54
N PRO A 86 5.70 0.99 11.58
CA PRO A 86 5.33 2.39 11.39
C PRO A 86 3.88 2.57 10.96
N CYS A 87 3.30 1.65 10.16
CA CYS A 87 1.89 1.71 9.80
C CYS A 87 0.97 1.59 11.02
N VAL A 88 1.25 0.62 11.91
CA VAL A 88 0.48 0.44 13.16
C VAL A 88 0.67 1.64 14.09
N PHE A 89 1.88 2.19 14.17
CA PHE A 89 2.17 3.38 14.96
C PHE A 89 1.36 4.59 14.48
N VAL A 90 1.23 4.81 13.16
CA VAL A 90 0.42 5.90 12.60
C VAL A 90 -1.06 5.73 12.94
N LEU A 91 -1.61 4.52 12.82
CA LEU A 91 -3.01 4.25 13.20
C LEU A 91 -3.26 4.52 14.68
N TRP A 92 -2.33 4.09 15.54
CA TRP A 92 -2.38 4.39 16.96
C TRP A 92 -2.29 5.89 17.25
N LEU A 93 -1.40 6.61 16.56
CA LEU A 93 -1.23 8.05 16.72
C LEU A 93 -2.50 8.82 16.33
N ILE A 94 -3.16 8.45 15.24
CA ILE A 94 -4.44 9.05 14.82
C ILE A 94 -5.49 8.85 15.92
N ALA A 95 -5.61 7.64 16.46
CA ALA A 95 -6.55 7.35 17.54
C ALA A 95 -6.25 8.19 18.80
N ALA A 96 -4.98 8.30 19.19
CA ALA A 96 -4.56 9.11 20.32
C ALA A 96 -4.89 10.59 20.13
N LEU A 97 -4.65 11.14 18.93
CA LEU A 97 -4.99 12.53 18.61
C LEU A 97 -6.51 12.79 18.62
N LEU A 98 -7.33 11.83 18.17
CA LEU A 98 -8.79 11.95 18.23
C LEU A 98 -9.30 11.98 19.66
N ILE A 99 -8.77 11.13 20.54
CA ILE A 99 -9.12 11.12 21.97
C ILE A 99 -8.69 12.44 22.63
N GLN A 100 -7.47 12.92 22.33
CA GLN A 100 -6.97 14.18 22.86
C GLN A 100 -7.83 15.37 22.40
N ALA A 101 -8.22 15.38 21.13
CA ALA A 101 -9.08 16.42 20.55
C ALA A 101 -10.45 16.46 21.23
N ASP A 102 -11.06 15.29 21.48
CA ASP A 102 -12.35 15.19 22.17
C ASP A 102 -12.25 15.66 23.63
N ALA A 103 -11.17 15.32 24.34
CA ALA A 103 -10.93 15.79 25.70
C ALA A 103 -10.77 17.32 25.77
N ILE A 104 -10.04 17.93 24.83
CA ILE A 104 -9.87 19.39 24.74
C ILE A 104 -11.20 20.06 24.39
N TYR A 105 -11.96 19.51 23.44
CA TYR A 105 -13.26 20.03 23.06
C TYR A 105 -14.22 20.07 24.26
N ASN A 106 -14.31 18.96 25.00
CA ASN A 106 -15.13 18.91 26.21
C ASN A 106 -14.66 19.89 27.30
N ALA A 107 -13.36 20.10 27.47
CA ALA A 107 -12.84 21.04 28.48
C ALA A 107 -13.09 22.53 28.15
N ILE A 108 -13.28 22.87 26.88
CA ILE A 108 -13.51 24.26 26.43
C ILE A 108 -15.01 24.58 26.35
N TYR A 109 -15.83 23.63 25.92
CA TYR A 109 -17.22 23.87 25.54
C TYR A 109 -18.26 23.25 26.49
N ASN A 110 -17.88 22.33 27.38
CA ASN A 110 -18.70 21.84 28.49
C ASN A 110 -18.15 22.34 29.82
#